data_AF-F2KPV3-F1
#
_entry.id   AF-F2KPV3-F1
#
_cell.length_a   1.000
_cell.length_b   1.000
_cell.length_c   1.000
_cell.angle_alpha   90.00
_cell.angle_beta   90.00
_cell.angle_gamma   90.00
#
_symmetry.space_group_name_H-M   'P 1'
#
loop_
_entity.id
_entity.type
_entity.pdbx_description
1 polymer ?
#
loop_
_entity_poly.entity_id
_entity_poly.type
_entity_poly.pdbx_seq_one_letter_code
_entity_poly.pdbx_strand_id
1 'polypeptide(L)'
;MGREEAPKPPLAGVVYGEIAYWMVIVGMVIAIAGSFIYLTSGGYVDSECLLAHLWAGADVHTIWEECAGIDEVPHGHWYLGMLGYGDAIAMLGIAIACLAAVVGMWGSVAAMFKEKEMLFAVFALVVAVILTLAAMGVITLKH
;
A
#
# COMPACT_ATOMS: atom_id res chain seq x y z
N MET A 1 -2.71 46.30 -1.37
CA MET A 1 -3.25 44.94 -1.14
C MET A 1 -2.09 44.10 -0.64
N GLY A 2 -1.96 43.91 0.68
CA GLY A 2 -0.87 43.11 1.24
C GLY A 2 -1.05 41.67 0.80
N ARG A 3 0.01 41.04 0.27
CA ARG A 3 0.00 39.59 0.02
C ARG A 3 -0.16 38.93 1.39
N GLU A 4 -1.29 38.27 1.64
CA GLU A 4 -1.40 37.32 2.74
C GLU A 4 -0.26 36.32 2.59
N GLU A 5 0.68 36.35 3.53
CA GLU A 5 1.71 35.33 3.62
C GLU A 5 0.99 34.04 3.98
N ALA A 6 0.97 33.06 3.07
CA ALA A 6 0.37 31.77 3.33
C ALA A 6 0.96 31.20 4.63
N PRO A 7 0.12 30.69 5.55
CA PRO A 7 0.62 30.11 6.79
C PRO A 7 1.60 28.98 6.45
N LYS A 8 2.78 29.00 7.09
CA LYS A 8 3.79 27.96 6.89
C LYS A 8 3.16 26.61 7.27
N PRO A 9 3.26 25.59 6.41
CA PRO A 9 2.70 24.28 6.70
C PRO A 9 3.37 23.68 7.94
N PRO A 10 2.62 22.95 8.78
CA PRO A 10 3.19 22.29 9.96
C PRO A 10 4.27 21.29 9.54
N LEU A 11 5.38 21.20 10.28
CA LEU A 11 6.51 20.34 9.90
C LEU A 11 6.07 18.88 9.79
N ALA A 12 5.16 18.44 10.67
CA ALA A 12 4.63 17.09 10.64
C ALA A 12 3.91 16.73 9.33
N GLY A 13 3.22 17.71 8.72
CA GLY A 13 2.54 17.53 7.43
C GLY A 13 3.53 17.52 6.25
N VAL A 14 4.58 18.34 6.33
CA VAL A 14 5.66 18.33 5.33
C VAL A 14 6.40 17.00 5.34
N VAL A 15 6.77 16.51 6.53
CA VAL A 15 7.48 15.22 6.69
C VAL A 15 6.63 14.06 6.19
N TYR A 16 5.35 14.02 6.56
CA TYR A 16 4.42 13.00 6.04
C TYR A 16 4.36 13.05 4.52
N GLY A 17 4.11 14.25 3.97
CA GLY A 17 3.93 14.46 2.54
C GLY A 17 5.15 14.04 1.73
N GLU A 18 6.36 14.38 2.19
CA GLU A 18 7.60 14.03 1.51
C GLU A 18 7.82 12.51 1.49
N ILE A 19 7.62 11.84 2.63
CA ILE A 19 7.75 10.37 2.72
C ILE A 19 6.69 9.71 1.82
N ALA A 20 5.44 10.16 1.92
CA ALA A 20 4.34 9.62 1.16
C ALA A 20 4.58 9.77 -0.35
N TYR A 21 5.01 10.96 -0.77
CA TYR A 21 5.30 11.28 -2.16
C TYR A 21 6.33 10.33 -2.76
N TRP A 22 7.50 10.21 -2.13
CA TRP A 22 8.58 9.37 -2.66
C TRP A 22 8.25 7.88 -2.62
N MET A 23 7.66 7.39 -1.53
CA MET A 23 7.30 5.98 -1.43
C MET A 23 6.19 5.58 -2.40
N VAL A 24 5.18 6.43 -2.60
CA VAL A 24 4.13 6.17 -3.59
C VAL A 24 4.69 6.20 -5.00
N ILE A 25 5.61 7.11 -5.33
CA ILE A 25 6.29 7.11 -6.64
C ILE A 25 7.06 5.81 -6.85
N VAL A 26 7.85 5.38 -5.87
CA VAL A 26 8.61 4.12 -5.96
C VAL A 26 7.65 2.94 -6.12
N GLY A 27 6.61 2.86 -5.29
CA GLY A 27 5.60 1.80 -5.36
C GLY A 27 4.87 1.78 -6.70
N MET A 28 4.52 2.95 -7.25
CA MET A 28 3.88 3.09 -8.56
C MET A 28 4.79 2.62 -9.69
N VAL A 29 6.08 2.98 -9.68
CA VAL A 29 7.04 2.52 -10.70
C VAL A 29 7.18 1.00 -10.65
N ILE A 30 7.28 0.41 -9.46
CA ILE A 30 7.34 -1.05 -9.27
C ILE A 30 6.04 -1.70 -9.74
N ALA A 31 4.89 -1.12 -9.41
CA ALA A 31 3.58 -1.64 -9.81
C ALA A 31 3.42 -1.67 -11.34
N ILE A 32 3.79 -0.57 -12.01
CA ILE A 32 3.76 -0.46 -13.48
C ILE A 32 4.69 -1.48 -14.11
N ALA A 33 5.92 -1.63 -13.59
CA ALA A 33 6.87 -2.61 -14.09
C ALA A 33 6.35 -4.05 -13.91
N GLY A 34 5.79 -4.37 -12.74
CA GLY A 34 5.17 -5.66 -12.47
C GLY A 34 4.00 -5.95 -13.40
N SER A 35 3.09 -4.99 -13.61
CA SER A 35 1.98 -5.14 -14.56
C SER A 35 2.46 -5.33 -16.01
N PHE A 36 3.55 -4.67 -16.41
CA PHE A 36 4.13 -4.88 -17.72
C PHE A 36 4.70 -6.31 -17.88
N ILE A 37 5.42 -6.80 -16.87
CA ILE A 37 5.93 -8.18 -16.83
C ILE A 37 4.76 -9.16 -16.87
N TYR A 38 3.72 -8.93 -16.07
CA TYR A 38 2.52 -9.76 -16.01
C TYR A 38 1.88 -9.95 -17.39
N LEU A 39 1.74 -8.87 -18.15
CA LEU A 39 1.11 -8.90 -19.48
C LEU A 39 2.02 -9.47 -20.58
N THR A 40 3.32 -9.60 -20.35
CA THR A 40 4.29 -10.01 -21.39
C THR A 40 4.90 -11.39 -21.16
N SER A 41 5.18 -11.76 -19.92
CA SER A 41 5.76 -13.05 -19.53
C SER A 41 4.81 -13.96 -18.76
N GLY A 42 3.57 -13.52 -18.53
CA GLY A 42 2.60 -14.20 -17.67
C GLY A 42 2.80 -13.89 -16.18
N GLY A 43 1.85 -14.34 -15.37
CA GLY A 43 1.87 -14.22 -13.92
C GLY A 43 1.64 -15.54 -13.21
N TYR A 44 1.54 -15.44 -11.88
CA TYR A 44 1.12 -16.57 -11.06
C TYR A 44 -0.35 -16.91 -11.32
N VAL A 45 -1.18 -15.88 -11.49
CA VAL A 45 -2.55 -16.01 -11.99
C VAL A 45 -2.58 -15.83 -13.51
N ASP A 46 -3.35 -16.65 -14.23
CA ASP A 46 -3.51 -16.49 -15.67
C ASP A 46 -4.26 -15.20 -16.02
N SER A 47 -3.68 -14.38 -16.91
CA SER A 47 -4.21 -13.06 -17.23
C SER A 47 -5.49 -13.06 -18.05
N GLU A 48 -5.65 -14.01 -18.96
CA GLU A 48 -6.84 -14.10 -19.81
C GLU A 48 -8.03 -14.59 -18.99
N CYS A 49 -7.82 -15.62 -18.17
CA CYS A 49 -8.78 -16.13 -17.21
C CYS A 49 -9.18 -15.04 -16.20
N LEU A 50 -8.21 -14.40 -15.53
CA LEU A 50 -8.49 -13.39 -14.51
C LEU A 50 -9.33 -12.23 -15.07
N LEU A 51 -9.01 -11.74 -16.27
CA LEU A 51 -9.80 -10.68 -16.88
C LEU A 51 -11.21 -11.17 -17.25
N ALA A 52 -11.36 -12.34 -17.86
CA ALA A 52 -12.66 -12.88 -18.23
C ALA A 52 -13.60 -13.03 -17.01
N HIS A 53 -13.10 -13.59 -15.91
CA HIS A 53 -13.86 -13.77 -14.67
C HIS A 53 -14.15 -12.45 -13.95
N LEU A 54 -13.21 -11.50 -13.94
CA LEU A 54 -13.46 -10.15 -13.40
C LEU A 54 -14.57 -9.41 -14.16
N TRP A 55 -14.56 -9.47 -15.50
CA TRP A 55 -15.60 -8.85 -16.32
C TRP A 55 -16.95 -9.54 -16.19
N ALA A 56 -16.96 -10.85 -15.95
CA ALA A 56 -18.17 -11.62 -15.66
C ALA A 56 -18.74 -11.36 -14.25
N GLY A 57 -17.98 -10.67 -13.38
CA GLY A 57 -18.39 -10.42 -11.99
C GLY A 57 -18.28 -11.65 -11.10
N ALA A 58 -17.39 -12.60 -11.43
CA ALA A 58 -17.11 -13.75 -10.59
C ALA A 58 -16.53 -13.32 -9.24
N ASP A 59 -16.73 -14.14 -8.21
CA ASP A 59 -16.17 -13.89 -6.89
C ASP A 59 -14.67 -14.20 -6.84
N VAL A 60 -14.02 -13.68 -5.80
CA VAL A 60 -12.57 -13.82 -5.62
C VAL A 60 -12.14 -15.28 -5.46
N HIS A 61 -12.96 -16.12 -4.82
CA HIS A 61 -12.60 -17.51 -4.60
C HIS A 61 -12.58 -18.28 -5.93
N THR A 62 -13.62 -18.10 -6.75
CA THR A 62 -13.71 -18.67 -8.10
C THR A 62 -12.53 -18.23 -8.98
N ILE A 63 -12.12 -16.96 -8.92
CA ILE A 63 -10.97 -16.47 -9.70
C ILE A 63 -9.67 -17.17 -9.30
N TRP A 64 -9.41 -17.33 -8.00
CA TRP A 64 -8.19 -18.00 -7.54
C TRP A 64 -8.18 -19.51 -7.82
N GLU A 65 -9.34 -20.17 -7.67
CA GLU A 65 -9.48 -21.58 -7.98
C GLU A 65 -9.29 -21.85 -9.48
N GLU A 66 -10.02 -21.13 -10.33
CA GLU A 66 -10.04 -21.38 -11.77
C GLU A 66 -8.82 -20.81 -12.51
N CYS A 67 -8.29 -19.65 -12.08
CA CYS A 67 -7.20 -18.97 -12.81
C CYS A 67 -5.81 -19.19 -12.22
N ALA A 68 -5.69 -19.69 -10.98
CA ALA A 68 -4.40 -20.01 -10.35
C ALA A 68 -4.31 -21.47 -9.88
N GLY A 69 -5.40 -22.24 -9.94
CA GLY A 69 -5.41 -23.66 -9.60
C GLY A 69 -5.19 -23.94 -8.12
N ILE A 70 -5.60 -23.01 -7.25
CA ILE A 70 -5.46 -23.12 -5.79
C ILE A 70 -6.81 -23.04 -5.07
N ASP A 71 -7.07 -24.06 -4.26
CA ASP A 71 -8.30 -24.22 -3.49
C ASP A 71 -8.38 -23.31 -2.25
N GLU A 72 -7.28 -22.66 -1.86
CA GLU A 72 -7.25 -21.71 -0.74
C GLU A 72 -6.78 -20.34 -1.22
N VAL A 73 -7.62 -19.32 -1.05
CA VAL A 73 -7.29 -17.93 -1.40
C VAL A 73 -6.09 -17.49 -0.56
N PRO A 74 -4.97 -17.09 -1.20
CA PRO A 74 -3.80 -16.68 -0.46
C PRO A 74 -4.06 -15.34 0.24
N HIS A 75 -3.95 -15.34 1.57
CA HIS A 75 -4.15 -14.15 2.39
C HIS A 75 -2.83 -13.44 2.73
N GLY A 76 -2.91 -12.12 2.95
CA GLY A 76 -1.80 -11.31 3.44
C GLY A 76 -0.69 -11.10 2.40
N HIS A 77 0.56 -11.36 2.79
CA HIS A 77 1.76 -11.01 2.00
C HIS A 77 2.22 -12.11 1.03
N TRP A 78 1.27 -12.82 0.39
CA TRP A 78 1.57 -13.95 -0.51
C TRP A 78 2.56 -13.60 -1.62
N TYR A 79 2.50 -12.36 -2.12
CA TYR A 79 3.35 -11.84 -3.18
C TYR A 79 4.85 -11.90 -2.82
N LEU A 80 5.22 -11.87 -1.54
CA LEU A 80 6.62 -11.97 -1.10
C LEU A 80 7.23 -13.34 -1.42
N GLY A 81 6.41 -14.40 -1.46
CA GLY A 81 6.86 -15.74 -1.85
C GLY A 81 6.93 -15.96 -3.36
N MET A 82 6.33 -15.04 -4.14
CA MET A 82 6.08 -15.21 -5.58
C MET A 82 6.70 -14.09 -6.42
N LEU A 83 7.73 -13.38 -5.92
CA LEU A 83 8.35 -12.23 -6.59
C LEU A 83 8.94 -12.51 -7.99
N GLY A 84 8.99 -13.78 -8.42
CA GLY A 84 9.33 -14.16 -9.79
C GLY A 84 8.21 -13.90 -10.81
N TYR A 85 6.98 -13.66 -10.36
CA TYR A 85 5.81 -13.43 -11.22
C TYR A 85 5.41 -11.95 -11.28
N GLY A 86 4.96 -11.48 -12.44
CA GLY A 86 4.67 -10.07 -12.68
C GLY A 86 3.55 -9.49 -11.80
N ASP A 87 2.49 -10.27 -11.55
CA ASP A 87 1.38 -9.91 -10.66
C ASP A 87 1.83 -9.78 -9.20
N ALA A 88 2.72 -10.66 -8.74
CA ALA A 88 3.31 -10.54 -7.40
C ALA A 88 4.21 -9.28 -7.28
N ILE A 89 4.98 -8.95 -8.31
CA ILE A 89 5.76 -7.70 -8.35
C ILE A 89 4.83 -6.49 -8.35
N ALA A 90 3.72 -6.55 -9.10
CA ALA A 90 2.73 -5.48 -9.13
C ALA A 90 2.11 -5.25 -7.73
N MET A 91 1.75 -6.33 -7.05
CA MET A 91 1.23 -6.32 -5.68
C MET A 91 2.25 -5.81 -4.66
N LEU A 92 3.54 -6.14 -4.82
CA LEU A 92 4.61 -5.56 -4.01
C LEU A 92 4.65 -4.03 -4.16
N GLY A 93 4.55 -3.51 -5.39
CA GLY A 93 4.50 -2.07 -5.65
C GLY A 93 3.34 -1.38 -4.94
N ILE A 94 2.14 -1.97 -5.00
CA ILE A 94 0.95 -1.49 -4.28
C ILE A 94 1.20 -1.53 -2.77
N ALA A 95 1.78 -2.61 -2.24
CA ALA A 95 2.07 -2.73 -0.83
C ALA A 95 3.05 -1.67 -0.33
N ILE A 96 4.10 -1.36 -1.11
CA ILE A 96 5.05 -0.28 -0.81
C ILE A 96 4.34 1.08 -0.79
N ALA A 97 3.45 1.34 -1.74
CA ALA A 97 2.67 2.57 -1.77
C ALA A 97 1.76 2.70 -0.53
N CYS A 98 1.14 1.61 -0.08
CA CYS A 98 0.34 1.60 1.15
C CYS A 98 1.19 1.79 2.42
N LEU A 99 2.39 1.20 2.46
CA LEU A 99 3.34 1.36 3.57
C LEU A 99 3.81 2.81 3.73
N ALA A 100 3.69 3.64 2.70
CA ALA A 100 4.02 5.05 2.74
C ALA A 100 3.27 5.79 3.85
N ALA A 101 2.00 5.45 4.08
CA ALA A 101 1.19 6.02 5.16
C ALA A 101 1.74 5.63 6.55
N VAL A 102 2.20 4.39 6.71
CA VAL A 102 2.77 3.89 7.97
C VAL A 102 4.06 4.66 8.30
N VAL A 103 5.00 4.68 7.36
CA VAL A 103 6.30 5.35 7.55
C VAL A 103 6.11 6.86 7.70
N GLY A 104 5.25 7.46 6.88
CA GLY A 104 4.91 8.87 6.95
C GLY A 104 4.35 9.25 8.31
N MET A 105 3.44 8.44 8.87
CA MET A 105 2.82 8.71 10.16
C MET A 105 3.85 8.64 11.30
N TRP A 106 4.75 7.66 11.29
CA TRP A 106 5.88 7.62 12.22
C TRP A 106 6.81 8.83 12.09
N GLY A 107 7.04 9.31 10.87
CA GLY A 107 7.76 10.55 10.61
C GLY A 107 7.08 11.78 11.23
N SER A 108 5.75 11.89 11.08
CA SER A 108 4.97 12.97 11.71
C SER A 108 5.01 12.92 13.22
N VAL A 109 4.95 11.74 13.84
CA VAL A 109 5.09 11.57 15.29
C VAL A 109 6.42 12.16 15.77
N ALA A 110 7.52 11.79 15.10
CA ALA A 110 8.85 12.31 15.44
C ALA A 110 8.95 13.84 15.26
N ALA A 111 8.29 14.40 14.24
CA ALA A 111 8.24 15.84 14.02
C ALA A 111 7.43 16.58 15.10
N MET A 112 6.25 16.06 15.48
CA MET A 112 5.40 16.68 16.51
C MET A 112 6.04 16.66 17.90
N PHE A 113 6.79 15.59 18.25
CA PHE A 113 7.58 15.58 19.48
C PHE A 113 8.68 16.65 19.49
N LYS A 114 9.27 16.97 18.33
CA LYS A 114 10.24 18.07 18.20
C LYS A 114 9.58 19.44 18.33
N GLU A 115 8.39 19.61 17.79
CA GLU A 115 7.60 20.86 17.90
C GLU A 115 6.96 21.06 19.28
N LYS A 116 7.04 20.06 20.17
CA LYS A 116 6.43 20.04 21.53
C LYS A 116 4.90 20.10 21.50
N GLU A 117 4.29 19.72 20.39
CA GLU A 117 2.84 19.62 20.20
C GLU A 117 2.32 18.30 20.78
N MET A 118 2.42 18.14 22.11
CA MET A 118 2.27 16.84 22.80
C MET A 118 0.91 16.19 22.61
N LEU A 119 -0.18 16.98 22.60
CA LEU A 119 -1.53 16.45 22.39
C LEU A 119 -1.66 15.78 21.02
N PHE A 120 -1.22 16.47 19.97
CA PHE A 120 -1.26 15.96 18.60
C PHE A 120 -0.26 14.81 18.39
N ALA A 121 0.90 14.86 19.04
CA ALA A 121 1.88 13.78 19.00
C ALA A 121 1.30 12.46 19.55
N VAL A 122 0.52 12.51 20.63
CA VAL A 122 -0.15 11.32 21.20
C VAL A 122 -1.18 10.76 20.23
N PHE A 123 -2.03 11.60 19.62
CA PHE A 123 -2.99 11.13 18.62
C PHE A 123 -2.30 10.52 17.39
N ALA A 124 -1.26 11.18 16.88
CA ALA A 124 -0.46 10.68 15.77
C ALA A 124 0.19 9.33 16.10
N LEU A 125 0.67 9.14 17.34
CA LEU A 125 1.25 7.89 17.80
C LEU A 125 0.22 6.75 17.80
N VAL A 126 -1.00 7.02 18.30
CA VAL A 126 -2.09 6.02 18.28
C VAL A 126 -2.41 5.60 16.84
N VAL A 127 -2.52 6.56 15.92
CA VAL A 127 -2.75 6.27 14.49
C VAL A 127 -1.59 5.48 13.89
N ALA A 128 -0.34 5.85 14.17
CA ALA A 128 0.84 5.12 13.69
C ALA A 128 0.84 3.65 14.14
N VAL A 129 0.47 3.40 15.41
CA VAL A 129 0.37 2.03 15.96
C VAL A 129 -0.74 1.25 15.27
N ILE A 130 -1.94 1.82 15.10
CA ILE A 130 -3.06 1.16 14.42
C ILE A 130 -2.68 0.80 12.97
N LEU A 131 -2.08 1.75 12.23
CA LEU A 131 -1.63 1.52 10.86
C LEU A 131 -0.56 0.42 10.78
N THR A 132 0.35 0.36 11.75
CA THR A 132 1.39 -0.68 11.83
C THR A 132 0.76 -2.05 12.09
N LEU A 133 -0.18 -2.14 13.04
CA LEU A 133 -0.89 -3.39 13.36
C LEU A 133 -1.75 -3.88 12.19
N ALA A 134 -2.37 -2.97 11.44
CA ALA A 134 -3.11 -3.28 10.23
C ALA A 134 -2.18 -3.78 9.11
N ALA A 135 -1.05 -3.11 8.90
CA ALA A 135 -0.07 -3.51 7.89
C ALA A 135 0.57 -4.88 8.17
N MET A 136 0.71 -5.28 9.44
CA MET A 136 1.17 -6.61 9.85
C MET A 136 0.08 -7.69 9.77
N GLY A 137 -1.16 -7.33 9.46
CA GLY A 137 -2.29 -8.26 9.43
C GLY A 137 -2.78 -8.72 10.82
N VAL A 138 -2.31 -8.11 11.91
CA VAL A 138 -2.80 -8.40 13.28
C VAL A 138 -4.24 -7.92 13.43
N ILE A 139 -4.54 -6.75 12.86
CA ILE A 139 -5.90 -6.23 12.72
C ILE A 139 -6.37 -6.60 11.31
N THR A 140 -7.20 -7.63 11.21
CA THR A 140 -7.86 -8.01 9.96
C THR A 140 -9.37 -7.82 10.11
N LEU A 141 -10.01 -7.22 9.11
CA LEU A 141 -11.47 -7.23 9.01
C LEU A 141 -11.83 -8.58 8.41
N LYS A 142 -12.25 -9.54 9.26
CA LYS A 142 -12.86 -10.77 8.74
C LYS A 142 -14.16 -10.38 8.03
N HIS A 143 -14.23 -10.64 6.74
CA HIS A 143 -15.46 -10.69 5.95
C HIS A 143 -15.50 -12.05 5.29
#